data_AF-A0AAV5BIX9-F1
#
_entry.id   AF-A0AAV5BIX9-F1
#
_cell.length_a   1.000
_cell.length_b   1.000
_cell.length_c   1.000
_cell.angle_alpha   90.00
_cell.angle_beta   90.00
_cell.angle_gamma   90.00
#
_symmetry.space_group_name_H-M   'P 1'
#
loop_
_entity.id
_entity.type
_entity.pdbx_description
1 polymer ?
#
loop_
_entity_poly.entity_id
_entity_poly.type
_entity_poly.pdbx_seq_one_letter_code
_entity_poly.pdbx_strand_id
1 'polypeptide(L)'
;MDAVCARIGVTDGGCEVEGLQNRVLRAGCERLGYEVAPVARNSSQGHYCGSCGYGCRAGDKRGTDTTWLLDAVARGAVVLTGCKAEKLLLMDDTGGSGKRCVGMVARSSANTGGITRTMEVRARVTVAACGSLMTPVLLRGSGLRNPHIGKNLRLHPTALVWGYFPDDTTTAPDLSGLKAYEGGIITSLHKMPDARAIIETPAVGVAGAGTQFPWVSGRDMKERMLRYARTVHLFSLVRDRGGPGGTVHGDRRVAYRLDGEDGEAMRAGMRRALRVLVAAGAAEVGTHRSDGQRHSLKATTHS
;
A
#
# COMPACT_ATOMS: atom_id res chain seq x y z
N MET A 1 20.11 1.61 -6.94
CA MET A 1 18.95 0.71 -6.73
C MET A 1 19.32 -0.75 -6.95
N ASP A 2 20.27 -1.04 -7.84
CA ASP A 2 20.63 -2.41 -8.26
C ASP A 2 21.00 -3.35 -7.11
N ALA A 3 21.83 -2.90 -6.15
CA ALA A 3 22.18 -3.73 -4.98
C ALA A 3 20.95 -4.12 -4.14
N VAL A 4 19.97 -3.22 -4.01
CA VAL A 4 18.71 -3.48 -3.31
C VAL A 4 17.89 -4.49 -4.11
N CYS A 5 17.73 -4.25 -5.41
CA CYS A 5 16.98 -5.13 -6.30
C CYS A 5 17.56 -6.54 -6.33
N ALA A 6 18.88 -6.67 -6.42
CA ALA A 6 19.59 -7.93 -6.36
C ALA A 6 19.35 -8.64 -5.02
N ARG A 7 19.48 -7.92 -3.89
CA ARG A 7 19.34 -8.52 -2.56
C ARG A 7 17.94 -9.06 -2.29
N ILE A 8 16.90 -8.36 -2.73
CA ILE A 8 15.51 -8.81 -2.60
C ILE A 8 15.06 -9.68 -3.78
N GLY A 9 15.96 -10.02 -4.71
CA GLY A 9 15.66 -10.86 -5.86
C GLY A 9 14.51 -10.35 -6.69
N VAL A 10 14.55 -9.06 -7.07
CA VAL A 10 13.58 -8.48 -7.99
C VAL A 10 13.63 -9.23 -9.32
N THR A 11 12.48 -9.75 -9.72
CA THR A 11 12.23 -10.31 -11.05
C THR A 11 11.89 -9.18 -12.02
N ASP A 12 12.16 -9.40 -13.29
CA ASP A 12 11.96 -8.48 -14.43
C ASP A 12 10.51 -8.07 -14.71
N GLY A 13 9.56 -8.52 -13.89
CA GLY A 13 8.14 -8.21 -14.02
C GLY A 13 7.35 -9.24 -14.82
N GLY A 14 7.99 -10.32 -15.27
CA GLY A 14 7.29 -11.49 -15.78
C GLY A 14 6.27 -12.01 -14.76
N CYS A 15 5.01 -12.08 -15.17
CA CYS A 15 3.94 -12.74 -14.42
C CYS A 15 3.39 -13.86 -15.29
N GLU A 16 3.63 -15.11 -14.87
CA GLU A 16 3.15 -16.29 -15.60
C GLU A 16 1.61 -16.35 -15.60
N VAL A 17 0.99 -15.98 -14.48
CA VAL A 17 -0.47 -16.04 -14.30
C VAL A 17 -0.98 -14.77 -13.63
N GLU A 18 -1.64 -13.91 -14.39
CA GLU A 18 -2.35 -12.75 -13.84
C GLU A 18 -3.62 -13.18 -13.09
N GLY A 19 -3.83 -12.59 -11.90
CA GLY A 19 -5.11 -12.65 -11.20
C GLY A 19 -6.19 -11.79 -11.87
N LEU A 20 -7.44 -11.96 -11.44
CA LEU A 20 -8.62 -11.30 -12.03
C LEU A 20 -8.42 -9.80 -12.26
N GLN A 21 -7.98 -9.08 -11.23
CA GLN A 21 -7.89 -7.62 -11.29
C GLN A 21 -6.83 -7.13 -12.28
N ASN A 22 -5.65 -7.77 -12.31
CA ASN A 22 -4.56 -7.37 -13.20
C ASN A 22 -4.90 -7.66 -14.66
N ARG A 23 -5.56 -8.80 -14.92
CA ARG A 23 -6.06 -9.14 -16.26
C ARG A 23 -7.09 -8.12 -16.75
N VAL A 24 -8.00 -7.69 -15.88
CA VAL A 24 -8.99 -6.63 -16.18
C VAL A 24 -8.30 -5.28 -16.44
N LEU A 25 -7.33 -4.88 -15.62
CA LEU A 25 -6.57 -3.65 -15.84
C LEU A 25 -5.88 -3.67 -17.20
N ARG A 26 -5.15 -4.75 -17.50
CA ARG A 26 -4.42 -4.91 -18.76
C ARG A 26 -5.35 -4.88 -19.96
N ALA A 27 -6.39 -5.70 -19.97
CA ALA A 27 -7.31 -5.77 -21.09
C ALA A 27 -8.10 -4.47 -21.30
N GLY A 28 -8.52 -3.80 -20.23
CA GLY A 28 -9.20 -2.51 -20.31
C GLY A 28 -8.29 -1.41 -20.85
N CYS A 29 -7.01 -1.41 -20.47
CA CYS A 29 -6.00 -0.50 -21.03
C CYS A 29 -5.75 -0.78 -22.52
N GLU A 30 -5.49 -2.04 -22.89
CA GLU A 30 -5.25 -2.46 -24.28
C GLU A 30 -6.40 -2.04 -25.21
N ARG A 31 -7.65 -2.28 -24.80
CA ARG A 31 -8.86 -1.89 -25.58
C ARG A 31 -9.02 -0.38 -25.75
N LEU A 32 -8.49 0.42 -24.84
CA LEU A 32 -8.53 1.88 -24.90
C LEU A 32 -7.28 2.48 -25.56
N GLY A 33 -6.33 1.66 -26.00
CA GLY A 33 -5.05 2.11 -26.55
C GLY A 33 -4.14 2.74 -25.49
N TYR A 34 -4.29 2.38 -24.22
CA TYR A 34 -3.43 2.85 -23.14
C TYR A 34 -2.23 1.93 -22.94
N GLU A 35 -1.06 2.52 -22.71
CA GLU A 35 0.14 1.76 -22.37
C GLU A 35 0.00 1.07 -21.01
N VAL A 36 0.23 -0.23 -20.97
CA VAL A 36 0.26 -1.02 -19.73
C VAL A 36 1.63 -1.68 -19.62
N ALA A 37 2.25 -1.56 -18.46
CA ALA A 37 3.58 -2.09 -18.19
C ALA A 37 3.52 -3.19 -17.14
N PRO A 38 4.33 -4.26 -17.28
CA PRO A 38 4.52 -5.24 -16.23
C PRO A 38 5.20 -4.62 -15.00
N VAL A 39 4.97 -5.18 -13.83
CA VAL A 39 5.55 -4.71 -12.57
C VAL A 39 6.55 -5.71 -12.02
N ALA A 40 7.78 -5.25 -11.83
CA ALA A 40 8.86 -6.00 -11.21
C ALA A 40 8.51 -6.38 -9.75
N ARG A 41 8.75 -7.64 -9.37
CA ARG A 41 8.34 -8.19 -8.06
C ARG A 41 9.50 -8.85 -7.33
N ASN A 42 9.53 -8.74 -6.01
CA ASN A 42 10.48 -9.43 -5.13
C ASN A 42 9.96 -10.80 -4.67
N SER A 43 9.34 -11.55 -5.58
CA SER A 43 8.85 -12.92 -5.38
C SER A 43 9.22 -13.75 -6.60
N SER A 44 9.05 -15.08 -6.55
CA SER A 44 9.15 -15.92 -7.75
C SER A 44 8.16 -15.47 -8.84
N GLN A 45 8.50 -15.75 -10.12
CA GLN A 45 7.65 -15.36 -11.26
C GLN A 45 6.27 -16.03 -11.20
N GLY A 46 6.20 -17.30 -10.80
CA GLY A 46 4.96 -18.07 -10.62
C GLY A 46 4.19 -17.80 -9.32
N HIS A 47 4.60 -16.82 -8.50
CA HIS A 47 3.94 -16.57 -7.21
C HIS A 47 2.47 -16.16 -7.36
N TYR A 48 1.55 -16.99 -6.84
CA TYR A 48 0.10 -16.80 -6.95
C TYR A 48 -0.60 -17.12 -5.61
N CYS A 49 -0.77 -16.14 -4.71
CA CYS A 49 -1.34 -16.40 -3.38
C CYS A 49 -2.47 -15.46 -2.91
N GLY A 50 -2.68 -14.32 -3.57
CA GLY A 50 -3.75 -13.37 -3.23
C GLY A 50 -3.60 -12.63 -1.89
N SER A 51 -2.61 -12.98 -1.07
CA SER A 51 -2.47 -12.53 0.32
C SER A 51 -1.19 -11.74 0.60
N CYS A 52 -0.39 -11.44 -0.44
CA CYS A 52 0.89 -10.72 -0.33
C CYS A 52 0.85 -9.39 0.45
N GLY A 53 -0.32 -8.74 0.55
CA GLY A 53 -0.54 -7.49 1.29
C GLY A 53 -0.71 -7.71 2.80
N TYR A 54 -1.04 -8.93 3.21
CA TYR A 54 -1.27 -9.35 4.60
C TYR A 54 -0.11 -10.20 5.16
N GLY A 55 0.92 -10.43 4.34
CA GLY A 55 2.03 -11.34 4.65
C GLY A 55 2.03 -12.54 3.69
N CYS A 56 3.22 -12.98 3.28
CA CYS A 56 3.38 -14.11 2.37
C CYS A 56 3.52 -15.41 3.16
N ARG A 57 2.45 -16.22 3.22
CA ARG A 57 2.46 -17.51 3.94
C ARG A 57 3.49 -18.51 3.38
N ALA A 58 3.77 -18.43 2.09
CA ALA A 58 4.74 -19.30 1.43
C ALA A 58 6.20 -18.90 1.69
N GLY A 59 6.46 -17.73 2.28
CA GLY A 59 7.81 -17.20 2.46
C GLY A 59 8.52 -16.77 1.17
N ASP A 60 7.85 -16.83 0.02
CA ASP A 60 8.44 -16.55 -1.29
C ASP A 60 8.67 -15.06 -1.54
N LYS A 61 7.83 -14.17 -0.98
CA LYS A 61 8.06 -12.73 -1.02
C LYS A 61 9.28 -12.36 -0.16
N ARG A 62 10.32 -11.84 -0.80
CA ARG A 62 11.61 -11.52 -0.20
C ARG A 62 11.59 -10.14 0.47
N GLY A 63 10.98 -10.08 1.66
CA GLY A 63 10.96 -8.90 2.52
C GLY A 63 12.24 -8.75 3.35
N THR A 64 12.31 -7.71 4.18
CA THR A 64 13.48 -7.47 5.06
C THR A 64 13.69 -8.61 6.07
N ASP A 65 12.61 -9.29 6.46
CA ASP A 65 12.58 -10.45 7.35
C ASP A 65 13.33 -11.68 6.80
N THR A 66 13.26 -11.92 5.49
CA THR A 66 13.98 -13.01 4.81
C THR A 66 15.27 -12.56 4.13
N THR A 67 15.61 -11.27 4.25
CA THR A 67 16.80 -10.68 3.63
C THR A 67 17.73 -10.03 4.66
N TRP A 68 17.71 -8.71 4.81
CA TRP A 68 18.69 -7.99 5.62
C TRP A 68 18.63 -8.30 7.12
N LEU A 69 17.44 -8.60 7.68
CA LEU A 69 17.35 -9.00 9.09
C LEU A 69 18.00 -10.37 9.31
N LEU A 70 17.80 -11.29 8.38
CA LEU A 70 18.46 -12.59 8.40
C LEU A 70 19.98 -12.43 8.31
N ASP A 71 20.48 -11.59 7.40
CA ASP A 71 21.92 -11.30 7.28
C ASP A 71 22.51 -10.70 8.55
N ALA A 72 21.76 -9.79 9.19
CA ALA A 72 22.18 -9.16 10.43
C ALA A 72 22.28 -10.18 11.57
N VAL A 73 21.25 -11.02 11.74
CA VAL A 73 21.23 -12.07 12.77
C VAL A 73 22.32 -13.11 12.53
N ALA A 74 22.55 -13.52 11.29
CA ALA A 74 23.64 -14.44 10.92
C ALA A 74 25.03 -13.87 11.26
N ARG A 75 25.16 -12.55 11.40
CA ARG A 75 26.37 -11.83 11.82
C ARG A 75 26.37 -11.45 13.30
N GLY A 76 25.46 -12.01 14.10
CA GLY A 76 25.40 -11.82 15.55
C GLY A 76 24.53 -10.65 16.02
N ALA A 77 23.74 -10.02 15.16
CA ALA A 77 22.77 -9.02 15.60
C ALA A 77 21.63 -9.67 16.41
N VAL A 78 21.18 -8.97 17.46
CA VAL A 78 20.03 -9.40 18.27
C VAL A 78 18.81 -8.55 17.91
N VAL A 79 17.70 -9.22 17.60
CA VAL A 79 16.41 -8.56 17.32
C VAL A 79 15.49 -8.70 18.52
N LEU A 80 15.13 -7.57 19.12
CA LEU A 80 14.18 -7.50 20.24
C LEU A 80 12.82 -7.04 19.75
N THR A 81 11.86 -7.95 19.68
CA THR A 81 10.46 -7.65 19.33
C THR A 81 9.65 -7.24 20.55
N GLY A 82 8.47 -6.62 20.36
CA GLY A 82 7.63 -6.16 21.47
C GLY A 82 8.24 -5.00 22.27
N CYS A 83 9.31 -4.38 21.75
CA CYS A 83 10.01 -3.26 22.35
C CYS A 83 9.78 -1.99 21.53
N LYS A 84 9.23 -0.96 22.15
CA LYS A 84 9.04 0.37 21.53
C LYS A 84 10.07 1.33 22.08
N ALA A 85 10.95 1.84 21.23
CA ALA A 85 11.83 2.95 21.59
C ALA A 85 11.01 4.20 21.93
N GLU A 86 11.23 4.79 23.11
CA GLU A 86 10.48 5.97 23.57
C GLU A 86 11.33 7.23 23.53
N LYS A 87 12.63 7.11 23.81
CA LYS A 87 13.53 8.25 23.97
C LYS A 87 14.97 7.89 23.67
N LEU A 88 15.70 8.77 22.99
CA LEU A 88 17.16 8.71 22.88
C LEU A 88 17.79 9.34 24.12
N LEU A 89 18.88 8.73 24.58
CA LEU A 89 19.70 9.28 25.66
C LEU A 89 20.74 10.21 25.06
N LEU A 90 20.62 11.49 25.37
CA LEU A 90 21.50 12.54 24.86
C LEU A 90 22.30 13.13 26.01
N MET A 91 23.61 13.29 25.81
CA MET A 91 24.53 13.99 26.70
C MET A 91 25.13 15.18 25.96
N ASP A 92 25.53 16.21 26.70
CA ASP A 92 26.28 17.31 26.10
C ASP A 92 27.66 16.79 25.66
N ASP A 93 28.12 17.28 24.51
CA ASP A 93 29.41 16.88 23.97
C ASP A 93 30.54 17.67 24.63
N THR A 94 31.61 16.98 25.05
CA THR A 94 32.69 17.57 25.87
C THR A 94 33.61 18.53 25.11
N GLY A 95 33.29 18.84 23.84
CA GLY A 95 34.08 19.72 22.96
C GLY A 95 33.27 20.68 22.09
N GLY A 96 31.97 20.88 22.36
CA GLY A 96 31.14 21.79 21.56
C GLY A 96 29.70 21.95 22.07
N SER A 97 28.88 22.71 21.34
CA SER A 97 27.45 22.94 21.65
C SER A 97 26.51 21.80 21.21
N GLY A 98 27.09 20.67 20.76
CA GLY A 98 26.35 19.52 20.25
C GLY A 98 25.86 18.58 21.35
N LYS A 99 24.90 17.72 20.98
CA LYS A 99 24.47 16.59 21.83
C LYS A 99 24.98 15.28 21.25
N ARG A 100 25.59 14.44 22.08
CA ARG A 100 25.99 13.09 21.75
C ARG A 100 24.92 12.09 22.19
N CYS A 101 24.49 11.23 21.28
CA CYS A 101 23.62 10.11 21.61
C CYS A 101 24.44 8.98 22.25
N VAL A 102 24.01 8.52 23.42
CA VAL A 102 24.71 7.47 24.20
C VAL A 102 23.86 6.21 24.38
N GLY A 103 22.70 6.15 23.73
CA GLY A 103 21.78 5.03 23.83
C GLY A 103 20.33 5.44 23.66
N MET A 104 19.44 4.58 24.16
CA MET A 104 18.01 4.83 24.18
C MET A 104 17.32 4.17 25.37
N VAL A 105 16.11 4.64 25.64
CA VAL A 105 15.14 3.99 26.51
C VAL A 105 14.03 3.40 25.64
N ALA A 106 13.71 2.13 25.88
CA ALA A 106 12.64 1.41 25.24
C ALA A 106 11.67 0.84 26.28
N ARG A 107 10.40 0.77 25.91
CA ARG A 107 9.36 0.07 26.67
C ARG A 107 9.06 -1.27 26.02
N SER A 108 9.31 -2.34 26.76
CA SER A 108 8.92 -3.68 26.40
C SER A 108 7.50 -3.94 26.88
N SER A 109 6.60 -4.27 25.96
CA SER A 109 5.34 -4.95 26.25
C SER A 109 5.52 -6.41 25.85
N ALA A 110 5.94 -7.25 26.80
CA ALA A 110 5.99 -8.68 26.52
C ALA A 110 4.56 -9.19 26.32
N ASN A 111 4.36 -10.20 25.47
CA ASN A 111 3.08 -10.91 25.30
C ASN A 111 2.64 -11.70 26.55
N THR A 112 3.24 -11.43 27.72
CA THR A 112 3.05 -12.14 28.99
C THR A 112 2.12 -11.38 29.94
N GLY A 113 0.89 -11.07 29.50
CA GLY A 113 -0.16 -10.61 30.42
C GLY A 113 -0.04 -9.15 30.90
N GLY A 114 0.43 -8.23 30.05
CA GLY A 114 0.37 -6.79 30.33
C GLY A 114 1.52 -6.22 31.19
N ILE A 115 2.51 -7.03 31.56
CA ILE A 115 3.71 -6.55 32.24
C ILE A 115 4.52 -5.69 31.27
N THR A 116 4.62 -4.40 31.59
CA THR A 116 5.51 -3.47 30.88
C THR A 116 6.82 -3.31 31.63
N ARG A 117 7.93 -3.34 30.91
CA ARG A 117 9.27 -3.09 31.47
C ARG A 117 9.96 -1.99 30.69
N THR A 118 10.63 -1.11 31.42
CA THR A 118 11.51 -0.10 30.82
C THR A 118 12.92 -0.67 30.73
N MET A 119 13.53 -0.57 29.56
CA MET A 119 14.89 -1.00 29.31
C MET A 119 15.71 0.17 28.81
N GLU A 120 16.89 0.33 29.38
CA GLU A 120 17.91 1.25 28.88
C GLU A 120 18.95 0.46 28.09
N VAL A 121 19.25 0.92 26.87
CA VAL A 121 20.27 0.34 26.00
C VAL A 121 21.33 1.40 25.74
N ARG A 122 22.55 1.15 26.20
CA ARG A 122 23.71 2.02 25.93
C ARG A 122 24.40 1.57 24.64
N ALA A 123 24.70 2.51 23.77
CA ALA A 123 25.31 2.23 22.47
C ALA A 123 26.28 3.35 22.07
N ARG A 124 27.34 2.99 21.34
CA ARG A 124 28.28 3.96 20.74
C ARG A 124 27.66 4.69 19.55
N VAL A 125 26.80 3.99 18.80
CA VAL A 125 26.10 4.50 17.63
C VAL A 125 24.64 4.07 17.73
N THR A 126 23.73 5.01 17.46
CA THR A 126 22.28 4.77 17.44
C THR A 126 21.72 5.26 16.12
N VAL A 127 21.01 4.38 15.40
CA VAL A 127 20.35 4.70 14.14
C VAL A 127 18.83 4.73 14.35
N ALA A 128 18.19 5.86 14.04
CA ALA A 128 16.73 5.98 14.08
C ALA A 128 16.14 5.57 12.72
N ALA A 129 15.47 4.41 12.68
CA ALA A 129 14.89 3.84 11.47
C ALA A 129 13.40 3.48 11.66
N CYS A 130 12.64 4.32 12.38
CA CYS A 130 11.25 4.04 12.77
C CYS A 130 10.23 4.39 11.65
N GLY A 131 10.67 4.68 10.43
CA GLY A 131 9.82 5.12 9.32
C GLY A 131 9.39 6.59 9.42
N SER A 132 8.70 7.09 8.39
CA SER A 132 8.32 8.51 8.25
C SER A 132 7.37 9.00 9.34
N LEU A 133 6.56 8.11 9.92
CA LEU A 133 5.57 8.46 10.93
C LEU A 133 6.13 8.37 12.36
N MET A 134 6.95 7.38 12.69
CA MET A 134 7.39 7.18 14.09
C MET A 134 8.77 7.77 14.39
N THR A 135 9.64 7.95 13.39
CA THR A 135 10.93 8.62 13.58
C THR A 135 10.78 10.03 14.16
N PRO A 136 9.94 10.93 13.61
CA PRO A 136 9.78 12.27 14.19
C PRO A 136 9.20 12.24 15.61
N VAL A 137 8.38 11.24 15.95
CA VAL A 137 7.84 11.06 17.30
C VAL A 137 8.96 10.72 18.28
N LEU A 138 9.85 9.78 17.93
CA LEU A 138 11.03 9.44 18.73
C LEU A 138 11.95 10.65 18.90
N LEU A 139 12.27 11.36 17.82
CA LEU A 139 13.18 12.51 17.86
C LEU A 139 12.63 13.64 18.75
N ARG A 140 11.34 13.97 18.62
CA ARG A 140 10.67 14.97 19.46
C ARG A 140 10.59 14.53 20.92
N GLY A 141 10.24 13.28 21.18
CA GLY A 141 10.23 12.69 22.53
C GLY A 141 11.62 12.67 23.19
N SER A 142 12.68 12.73 22.37
CA SER A 142 14.07 12.86 22.81
C SER A 142 14.51 14.29 23.11
N GLY A 143 13.62 15.28 22.95
CA GLY A 143 13.91 16.69 23.22
C GLY A 143 14.68 17.39 22.10
N LEU A 144 14.76 16.81 20.90
CA LEU A 144 15.34 17.47 19.73
C LEU A 144 14.36 18.53 19.20
N ARG A 145 14.89 19.72 18.89
CA ARG A 145 14.09 20.93 18.60
C ARG A 145 14.20 21.43 17.16
N ASN A 146 14.77 20.65 16.24
CA ASN A 146 14.86 21.04 14.84
C ASN A 146 13.44 21.30 14.27
N PRO A 147 13.20 22.47 13.64
CA PRO A 147 11.85 22.89 13.21
C PRO A 147 11.24 22.01 12.10
N HIS A 148 12.04 21.18 11.44
CA HIS A 148 11.59 20.24 10.41
C HIS A 148 11.12 18.90 10.99
N ILE A 149 11.35 18.61 12.28
CA ILE A 149 10.94 17.33 12.89
C ILE A 149 9.42 17.18 12.85
N GLY A 150 8.97 16.22 12.03
CA GLY A 150 7.57 15.90 11.82
C GLY A 150 6.88 16.78 10.79
N LYS A 151 7.58 17.67 10.07
CA LYS A 151 7.02 18.43 8.94
C LYS A 151 7.37 17.75 7.62
N ASN A 152 6.82 18.28 6.53
CA ASN A 152 7.11 17.86 5.15
C ASN A 152 6.76 16.38 4.88
N LEU A 153 5.80 15.81 5.61
CA LEU A 153 5.32 14.45 5.33
C LEU A 153 4.65 14.44 3.95
N ARG A 154 5.17 13.60 3.07
CA ARG A 154 4.59 13.32 1.76
C ARG A 154 3.88 11.97 1.79
N LEU A 155 2.70 11.90 1.20
CA LEU A 155 1.90 10.69 1.09
C LEU A 155 1.58 10.44 -0.38
N HIS A 156 1.09 9.24 -0.70
CA HIS A 156 0.51 8.99 -2.02
C HIS A 156 -1.02 8.93 -1.89
N PRO A 157 -1.73 10.05 -2.16
CA PRO A 157 -3.19 10.04 -2.20
C PRO A 157 -3.69 8.95 -3.15
N THR A 158 -4.57 8.11 -2.62
CA THR A 158 -5.09 6.95 -3.34
C THR A 158 -6.60 6.97 -3.27
N ALA A 159 -7.25 6.82 -4.43
CA ALA A 159 -8.70 6.61 -4.50
C ALA A 159 -9.03 5.38 -5.33
N LEU A 160 -10.00 4.61 -4.85
CA LEU A 160 -10.44 3.35 -5.44
C LEU A 160 -11.69 3.55 -6.29
N VAL A 161 -11.79 2.72 -7.32
CA VAL A 161 -13.00 2.47 -8.10
C VAL A 161 -13.18 0.97 -8.23
N TRP A 162 -14.40 0.52 -8.50
CA TRP A 162 -14.71 -0.90 -8.61
C TRP A 162 -15.58 -1.21 -9.82
N GLY A 163 -15.46 -2.44 -10.32
CA GLY A 163 -16.30 -2.98 -11.38
C GLY A 163 -16.65 -4.44 -11.12
N TYR A 164 -17.89 -4.83 -11.41
CA TYR A 164 -18.40 -6.19 -11.24
C TYR A 164 -18.36 -6.96 -12.56
N PHE A 165 -17.79 -8.18 -12.54
CA PHE A 165 -17.59 -9.05 -13.71
C PHE A 165 -18.21 -10.43 -13.45
N PRO A 166 -19.48 -10.66 -13.83
CA PRO A 166 -20.13 -11.95 -13.61
C PRO A 166 -19.41 -13.08 -14.36
N ASP A 167 -19.63 -14.34 -13.95
CA ASP A 167 -18.94 -15.51 -14.55
C ASP A 167 -19.42 -15.86 -15.97
N ASP A 168 -20.59 -15.34 -16.36
CA ASP A 168 -21.22 -15.57 -17.65
C ASP A 168 -20.74 -14.61 -18.75
N THR A 169 -19.73 -13.77 -18.47
CA THR A 169 -19.16 -12.88 -19.48
C THR A 169 -18.41 -13.68 -20.53
N THR A 170 -19.02 -13.86 -21.70
CA THR A 170 -18.41 -14.47 -22.90
C THR A 170 -17.43 -13.54 -23.61
N THR A 171 -17.21 -12.33 -23.10
CA THR A 171 -16.32 -11.34 -23.70
C THR A 171 -14.87 -11.56 -23.27
N ALA A 172 -13.94 -11.47 -24.22
CA ALA A 172 -12.51 -11.45 -23.92
C ALA A 172 -12.14 -10.27 -22.99
N PRO A 173 -11.18 -10.41 -22.06
CA PRO A 173 -10.37 -11.59 -21.81
C PRO A 173 -11.16 -12.68 -21.08
N ASP A 174 -10.75 -13.93 -21.20
CA ASP A 174 -11.33 -15.00 -20.36
C ASP A 174 -11.01 -14.72 -18.88
N LEU A 175 -12.07 -14.47 -18.12
CA LEU A 175 -12.03 -14.24 -16.68
C LEU A 175 -12.57 -15.43 -15.90
N SER A 176 -12.96 -16.52 -16.55
CA SER A 176 -13.61 -17.66 -15.92
C SER A 176 -12.77 -18.25 -14.78
N GLY A 177 -13.42 -18.57 -13.67
CA GLY A 177 -12.79 -19.17 -12.48
C GLY A 177 -11.87 -18.27 -11.66
N LEU A 178 -11.45 -17.10 -12.18
CA LEU A 178 -10.58 -16.18 -11.46
C LEU A 178 -11.33 -15.44 -10.34
N LYS A 179 -10.63 -15.11 -9.26
CA LYS A 179 -11.22 -14.37 -8.15
C LYS A 179 -10.38 -13.14 -7.79
N ALA A 180 -11.05 -12.10 -7.30
CA ALA A 180 -10.43 -10.82 -6.95
C ALA A 180 -9.40 -10.94 -5.80
N TYR A 181 -9.47 -12.02 -5.01
CA TYR A 181 -8.60 -12.29 -3.86
C TYR A 181 -7.52 -13.33 -4.13
N GLU A 182 -7.29 -13.69 -5.38
CA GLU A 182 -6.27 -14.66 -5.81
C GLU A 182 -5.21 -13.98 -6.69
N GLY A 183 -4.00 -14.56 -6.75
CA GLY A 183 -2.91 -14.07 -7.60
C GLY A 183 -2.04 -12.95 -7.03
N GLY A 184 -1.25 -12.32 -7.90
CA GLY A 184 -0.38 -11.20 -7.55
C GLY A 184 -1.18 -9.91 -7.30
N ILE A 185 -0.71 -9.07 -6.36
CA ILE A 185 -1.40 -7.80 -6.05
C ILE A 185 -1.30 -6.84 -7.22
N ILE A 186 -0.08 -6.49 -7.62
CA ILE A 186 0.24 -5.55 -8.69
C ILE A 186 1.21 -6.29 -9.62
N THR A 187 0.72 -6.70 -10.78
CA THR A 187 1.52 -7.32 -11.85
C THR A 187 1.51 -6.46 -13.10
N SER A 188 0.53 -5.56 -13.21
CA SER A 188 0.32 -4.67 -14.34
C SER A 188 0.01 -3.26 -13.82
N LEU A 189 0.52 -2.23 -14.48
CA LEU A 189 0.22 -0.83 -14.16
C LEU A 189 0.03 0.01 -15.41
N HIS A 190 -0.71 1.12 -15.27
CA HIS A 190 -0.83 2.14 -16.30
C HIS A 190 -0.38 3.50 -15.74
N LYS A 191 0.61 4.13 -16.38
CA LYS A 191 1.10 5.46 -15.97
C LYS A 191 0.32 6.55 -16.66
N MET A 192 -0.05 7.58 -15.91
CA MET A 192 -0.73 8.78 -16.38
C MET A 192 0.17 10.00 -16.11
N PRO A 193 1.19 10.27 -16.95
CA PRO A 193 2.09 11.40 -16.75
C PRO A 193 1.36 12.75 -16.79
N ASP A 194 0.28 12.83 -17.59
CA ASP A 194 -0.64 13.97 -17.68
C ASP A 194 -1.33 14.30 -16.35
N ALA A 195 -1.65 13.27 -15.56
CA ALA A 195 -2.32 13.41 -14.27
C ALA A 195 -1.39 13.17 -13.06
N ARG A 196 -0.08 12.93 -13.26
CA ARG A 196 0.86 12.53 -12.20
C ARG A 196 0.34 11.34 -11.38
N ALA A 197 -0.36 10.42 -12.02
CA ALA A 197 -1.01 9.29 -11.39
C ALA A 197 -0.55 7.97 -12.00
N ILE A 198 -0.74 6.88 -11.25
CA ILE A 198 -0.58 5.52 -11.74
C ILE A 198 -1.86 4.75 -11.40
N ILE A 199 -2.37 3.98 -12.34
CA ILE A 199 -3.47 3.04 -12.10
C ILE A 199 -2.87 1.66 -11.84
N GLU A 200 -3.24 1.09 -10.71
CA GLU A 200 -2.78 -0.21 -10.24
C GLU A 200 -3.96 -0.96 -9.60
N THR A 201 -3.71 -2.22 -9.23
CA THR A 201 -4.68 -3.12 -8.60
C THR A 201 -4.33 -3.30 -7.12
N PRO A 202 -5.30 -3.18 -6.19
CA PRO A 202 -5.06 -3.32 -4.76
C PRO A 202 -5.18 -4.77 -4.30
N ALA A 203 -4.71 -5.09 -3.10
CA ALA A 203 -5.15 -6.30 -2.39
C ALA A 203 -6.32 -5.90 -1.49
N VAL A 204 -7.53 -6.35 -1.83
CA VAL A 204 -8.74 -6.07 -1.05
C VAL A 204 -9.33 -7.40 -0.61
N GLY A 205 -8.89 -7.88 0.56
CA GLY A 205 -9.48 -9.02 1.26
C GLY A 205 -10.93 -8.73 1.67
N VAL A 206 -11.69 -9.78 1.97
CA VAL A 206 -13.14 -9.70 2.25
C VAL A 206 -13.50 -8.68 3.34
N ALA A 207 -12.72 -8.61 4.42
CA ALA A 207 -12.92 -7.63 5.48
C ALA A 207 -12.66 -6.19 4.99
N GLY A 208 -11.60 -6.00 4.19
CA GLY A 208 -11.29 -4.73 3.54
C GLY A 208 -12.43 -4.28 2.63
N ALA A 209 -12.93 -5.16 1.76
CA ALA A 209 -14.05 -4.87 0.86
C ALA A 209 -15.30 -4.44 1.64
N GLY A 210 -15.65 -5.18 2.71
CA GLY A 210 -16.79 -4.84 3.56
C GLY A 210 -16.69 -3.47 4.23
N THR A 211 -15.47 -3.03 4.59
CA THR A 211 -15.24 -1.68 5.15
C THR A 211 -15.17 -0.57 4.11
N GLN A 212 -14.80 -0.90 2.87
CA GLN A 212 -14.66 0.07 1.78
C GLN A 212 -15.98 0.32 1.05
N PHE A 213 -16.89 -0.66 1.01
CA PHE A 213 -18.20 -0.42 0.45
C PHE A 213 -19.03 0.49 1.37
N PRO A 214 -19.71 1.50 0.80
CA PRO A 214 -20.57 2.37 1.57
C PRO A 214 -21.76 1.59 2.13
N TRP A 215 -22.17 1.93 3.35
CA TRP A 215 -23.41 1.41 3.91
C TRP A 215 -24.62 2.12 3.31
N VAL A 216 -25.30 1.47 2.37
CA VAL A 216 -26.57 1.94 1.79
C VAL A 216 -27.76 1.26 2.48
N SER A 217 -27.72 -0.08 2.57
CA SER A 217 -28.70 -0.89 3.30
C SER A 217 -28.14 -2.28 3.61
N GLY A 218 -28.79 -3.02 4.51
CA GLY A 218 -28.40 -4.40 4.80
C GLY A 218 -28.54 -5.33 3.59
N ARG A 219 -29.51 -5.09 2.70
CA ARG A 219 -29.68 -5.86 1.45
C ARG A 219 -28.54 -5.57 0.47
N ASP A 220 -28.23 -4.29 0.25
CA ASP A 220 -27.17 -3.86 -0.65
C ASP A 220 -25.81 -4.40 -0.22
N MET A 221 -25.49 -4.31 1.08
CA MET A 221 -24.24 -4.86 1.61
C MET A 221 -24.15 -6.38 1.39
N LYS A 222 -25.22 -7.14 1.68
CA LYS A 222 -25.25 -8.59 1.42
C LYS A 222 -25.00 -8.90 -0.05
N GLU A 223 -25.63 -8.17 -0.96
CA GLU A 223 -25.46 -8.35 -2.40
C GLU A 223 -24.02 -8.06 -2.86
N ARG A 224 -23.41 -6.96 -2.39
CA ARG A 224 -22.00 -6.65 -2.68
C ARG A 224 -21.06 -7.73 -2.17
N MET A 225 -21.29 -8.24 -0.97
CA MET A 225 -20.46 -9.29 -0.37
C MET A 225 -20.64 -10.63 -1.07
N LEU A 226 -21.83 -10.97 -1.58
CA LEU A 226 -22.05 -12.15 -2.43
C LEU A 226 -21.29 -12.02 -3.76
N ARG A 227 -21.19 -10.81 -4.31
CA ARG A 227 -20.48 -10.51 -5.56
C ARG A 227 -18.96 -10.31 -5.39
N TYR A 228 -18.46 -10.21 -4.16
CA TYR A 228 -17.08 -9.82 -3.82
C TYR A 228 -16.01 -10.54 -4.64
N ALA A 229 -16.12 -11.85 -4.79
CA ALA A 229 -15.14 -12.67 -5.51
C ALA A 229 -14.92 -12.20 -6.97
N ARG A 230 -15.94 -11.54 -7.54
CA ARG A 230 -16.01 -11.09 -8.93
C ARG A 230 -16.04 -9.57 -9.06
N THR A 231 -15.75 -8.85 -7.98
CA THR A 231 -15.66 -7.38 -7.99
C THR A 231 -14.20 -6.96 -8.02
N VAL A 232 -13.77 -6.44 -9.16
CA VAL A 232 -12.44 -5.90 -9.38
C VAL A 232 -12.34 -4.49 -8.82
N HIS A 233 -11.26 -4.22 -8.11
CA HIS A 233 -10.90 -2.87 -7.68
C HIS A 233 -9.68 -2.39 -8.47
N LEU A 234 -9.71 -1.12 -8.88
CA LEU A 234 -8.55 -0.39 -9.38
C LEU A 234 -8.37 0.84 -8.50
N PHE A 235 -7.14 1.31 -8.33
CA PHE A 235 -6.89 2.56 -7.65
C PHE A 235 -6.02 3.50 -8.48
N SER A 236 -6.26 4.80 -8.31
CA SER A 236 -5.40 5.86 -8.80
C SER A 236 -4.47 6.30 -7.67
N LEU A 237 -3.17 6.09 -7.85
CA LEU A 237 -2.10 6.53 -6.96
C LEU A 237 -1.52 7.85 -7.47
N VAL A 238 -1.76 8.95 -6.77
CA VAL A 238 -1.25 10.27 -7.16
C VAL A 238 0.11 10.50 -6.50
N ARG A 239 1.08 10.98 -7.29
CA ARG A 239 2.31 11.56 -6.74
C ARG A 239 1.99 12.94 -6.19
N ASP A 240 1.96 13.07 -4.86
CA ASP A 240 1.64 14.35 -4.24
C ASP A 240 2.64 15.44 -4.64
N ARG A 241 2.11 16.61 -4.98
CA ARG A 241 2.90 17.84 -5.05
C ARG A 241 2.91 18.52 -3.71
N GLY A 242 1.79 18.35 -2.99
CA GLY A 242 1.45 18.79 -1.65
C GLY A 242 1.76 20.25 -1.37
N GLY A 243 0.76 20.95 -0.83
CA GLY A 243 0.91 22.28 -0.25
C GLY A 243 1.93 22.30 0.90
N PRO A 244 1.59 22.70 2.14
CA PRO A 244 2.57 22.73 3.24
C PRO A 244 3.12 21.34 3.66
N GLY A 245 2.75 20.26 2.96
CA GLY A 245 3.00 18.87 3.35
C GLY A 245 2.14 18.46 4.55
N GLY A 246 2.23 17.18 4.91
CA GLY A 246 1.66 16.68 6.14
C GLY A 246 2.53 17.00 7.35
N THR A 247 1.92 17.01 8.53
CA THR A 247 2.59 17.16 9.82
C THR A 247 2.29 15.97 10.72
N VAL A 248 3.33 15.39 11.32
CA VAL A 248 3.25 14.39 12.37
C VAL A 248 3.29 15.09 13.73
N HIS A 249 2.17 15.06 14.44
CA HIS A 249 2.01 15.69 15.76
C HIS A 249 2.38 14.74 16.91
N GLY A 250 2.29 13.44 16.69
CA GLY A 250 2.58 12.43 17.70
C GLY A 250 2.24 11.04 17.19
N ASP A 251 2.29 10.05 18.10
CA ASP A 251 1.89 8.69 17.78
C ASP A 251 0.44 8.67 17.26
N ARG A 252 0.25 8.14 16.06
CA ARG A 252 -1.03 8.08 15.32
C ARG A 252 -1.74 9.43 15.09
N ARG A 253 -1.02 10.55 15.21
CA ARG A 253 -1.59 11.89 15.00
C ARG A 253 -0.90 12.57 13.84
N VAL A 254 -1.57 12.56 12.69
CA VAL A 254 -1.08 13.16 11.44
C VAL A 254 -2.11 14.15 10.94
N ALA A 255 -1.66 15.34 10.54
CA ALA A 255 -2.43 16.27 9.74
C ALA A 255 -1.92 16.19 8.30
N TYR A 256 -2.82 15.97 7.35
CA TYR A 256 -2.51 16.00 5.94
C TYR A 256 -3.67 16.66 5.20
N ARG A 257 -3.36 17.57 4.29
CA ARG A 257 -4.35 18.25 3.45
C ARG A 257 -4.01 17.94 2.00
N LEU A 258 -4.99 17.37 1.29
CA LEU A 258 -4.88 17.17 -0.14
C LEU A 258 -4.87 18.52 -0.84
N ASP A 259 -3.85 18.74 -1.67
CA ASP A 259 -3.74 19.93 -2.50
C ASP A 259 -4.82 19.94 -3.60
N GLY A 260 -5.19 21.13 -4.10
CA GLY A 260 -6.17 21.26 -5.17
C GLY A 260 -5.76 20.52 -6.46
N GLU A 261 -4.49 20.64 -6.87
CA GLU A 261 -3.96 19.95 -8.04
C GLU A 261 -3.95 18.43 -7.84
N ASP A 262 -3.58 17.98 -6.64
CA ASP A 262 -3.57 16.56 -6.29
C ASP A 262 -5.01 15.99 -6.26
N GLY A 263 -5.99 16.83 -5.88
CA GLY A 263 -7.42 16.52 -5.97
C GLY A 263 -7.92 16.36 -7.40
N GLU A 264 -7.49 17.23 -8.33
CA GLU A 264 -7.82 17.09 -9.76
C GLU A 264 -7.13 15.87 -10.39
N ALA A 265 -5.87 15.63 -10.07
CA ALA A 265 -5.15 14.43 -10.48
C ALA A 265 -5.88 13.15 -10.04
N MET A 266 -6.33 13.11 -8.78
CA MET A 266 -7.08 11.98 -8.25
C MET A 266 -8.42 11.80 -8.97
N ARG A 267 -9.14 12.88 -9.29
CA ARG A 267 -10.36 12.83 -10.10
C ARG A 267 -10.09 12.30 -11.50
N ALA A 268 -9.03 12.78 -12.16
CA ALA A 268 -8.65 12.32 -13.49
C ALA A 268 -8.30 10.82 -13.50
N GLY A 269 -7.55 10.35 -12.50
CA GLY A 269 -7.19 8.94 -12.34
C GLY A 269 -8.41 8.05 -12.07
N MET A 270 -9.34 8.45 -11.20
CA MET A 270 -10.60 7.71 -10.99
C MET A 270 -11.42 7.60 -12.28
N ARG A 271 -11.56 8.70 -13.04
CA ARG A 271 -12.26 8.68 -14.34
C ARG A 271 -11.61 7.71 -15.33
N ARG A 272 -10.27 7.69 -15.38
CA ARG A 272 -9.51 6.78 -16.24
C ARG A 272 -9.70 5.33 -15.81
N ALA A 273 -9.60 5.03 -14.51
CA ALA A 273 -9.79 3.70 -13.98
C ALA A 273 -11.22 3.16 -14.22
N LEU A 274 -12.25 4.02 -14.10
CA LEU A 274 -13.62 3.66 -14.47
C LEU A 274 -13.72 3.30 -15.96
N ARG A 275 -13.12 4.10 -16.85
CA ARG A 275 -13.11 3.79 -18.29
C ARG A 275 -12.44 2.44 -18.58
N VAL A 276 -11.33 2.14 -17.91
CA VAL A 276 -10.65 0.83 -18.02
C VAL A 276 -11.59 -0.30 -17.62
N LEU A 277 -12.29 -0.20 -16.49
CA LEU A 277 -13.26 -1.21 -16.05
C LEU A 277 -14.40 -1.39 -17.06
N VAL A 278 -14.96 -0.29 -17.58
CA VAL A 278 -16.01 -0.33 -18.62
C VAL A 278 -15.50 -1.03 -19.88
N ALA A 279 -14.33 -0.63 -20.38
CA ALA A 279 -13.75 -1.19 -21.59
C ALA A 279 -13.41 -2.69 -21.44
N ALA A 280 -13.03 -3.12 -20.23
CA ALA A 280 -12.80 -4.52 -19.91
C ALA A 280 -14.09 -5.37 -19.83
N GLY A 281 -15.27 -4.75 -19.87
CA GLY A 281 -16.56 -5.46 -19.87
C GLY A 281 -17.24 -5.58 -18.51
N ALA A 282 -17.01 -4.64 -17.58
CA ALA A 282 -17.74 -4.62 -16.31
C ALA A 282 -19.25 -4.51 -16.55
N ALA A 283 -20.07 -5.32 -15.87
CA ALA A 283 -21.53 -5.20 -15.91
C ALA A 283 -22.04 -4.03 -15.06
N GLU A 284 -21.24 -3.62 -14.07
CA GLU A 284 -21.54 -2.51 -13.17
C GLU A 284 -20.23 -1.86 -12.74
N VAL A 285 -20.21 -0.54 -12.65
CA VAL A 285 -19.04 0.21 -12.14
C VAL A 285 -19.46 1.23 -11.10
N GLY A 286 -18.56 1.55 -10.18
CA GLY A 286 -18.82 2.57 -9.18
C GLY A 286 -17.58 3.05 -8.46
N THR A 287 -17.83 3.93 -7.50
CA THR A 287 -16.81 4.45 -6.58
C THR A 287 -17.17 4.05 -5.15
N HIS A 288 -16.33 4.40 -4.19
CA HIS A 288 -16.57 4.17 -2.76
C HIS A 288 -17.21 5.38 -2.06
N ARG A 289 -17.98 6.20 -2.80
CA ARG A 289 -18.72 7.32 -2.23
C ARG A 289 -19.76 6.83 -1.22
N SER A 290 -19.97 7.58 -0.15
CA SER A 290 -20.89 7.25 0.93
C SER A 290 -22.36 7.10 0.49
N ASP A 291 -22.73 7.70 -0.64
CA ASP A 291 -24.08 7.61 -1.22
C ASP A 291 -24.32 6.32 -2.03
N GLY A 292 -23.30 5.48 -2.23
CA GLY A 292 -23.44 4.22 -2.95
C GLY A 292 -23.57 4.35 -4.46
N GLN A 293 -23.30 5.52 -5.04
CA GLN A 293 -23.47 5.78 -6.47
C GLN A 293 -22.73 4.74 -7.34
N ARG A 294 -23.48 4.15 -8.28
CA ARG A 294 -23.01 3.14 -9.22
C ARG A 294 -23.78 3.21 -10.54
N HIS A 295 -23.18 2.68 -11.60
CA HIS A 295 -23.74 2.66 -12.94
C HIS A 295 -23.80 1.22 -13.44
N SER A 296 -25.02 0.75 -13.76
CA SER A 296 -25.22 -0.51 -14.47
C SER A 296 -24.95 -0.28 -15.96
N LEU A 297 -24.10 -1.12 -16.53
CA LEU A 297 -23.80 -1.11 -17.96
C LEU A 297 -24.68 -2.17 -18.61
N LYS A 298 -25.66 -1.73 -19.41
CA LYS A 298 -26.41 -2.67 -20.25
C LYS A 298 -25.42 -3.31 -21.22
N ALA A 299 -25.52 -4.62 -21.43
CA ALA A 299 -24.79 -5.30 -22.48
C ALA A 299 -25.16 -4.63 -23.81
N THR A 300 -24.30 -3.74 -24.31
CA THR A 300 -24.32 -3.35 -25.71
C THR A 300 -23.95 -4.61 -26.47
N THR A 301 -24.97 -5.34 -26.93
CA THR A 301 -24.82 -6.31 -28.01
C THR A 301 -24.22 -5.54 -29.18
N HIS A 302 -22.92 -5.73 -29.42
CA HIS A 302 -22.31 -5.35 -30.68
C HIS A 302 -22.91 -6.27 -31.75
N SER A 303 -23.95 -5.78 -32.43
CA SER A 303 -24.44 -6.30 -33.71
C SER A 303 -23.42 -6.04 -34.81
#